data_AF-A0A6M8HX79-F1
#
_entry.id   AF-A0A6M8HX79-F1
#
_cell.length_a   1.000
_cell.length_b   1.000
_cell.length_c   1.000
_cell.angle_alpha   90.00
_cell.angle_beta   90.00
_cell.angle_gamma   90.00
#
_symmetry.space_group_name_H-M   'P 1'
#
loop_
_entity.id
_entity.type
_entity.pdbx_description
1 polymer ?
#
loop_
_entity_poly.entity_id
_entity_poly.type
_entity_poly.pdbx_seq_one_letter_code
_entity_poly.pdbx_strand_id
1 'polypeptide(L)' 'MDQITPSAHLISDDERRRRQKAIDYARGSVRLEGFTLDPDIEALNQRYVAGELSRAELTAAIKHAVG' A
#
# COMPACT_ATOMS: atom_id res chain seq x y z
N MET A 1 19.65 10.57 -3.44
CA MET A 1 18.77 9.53 -4.01
C MET A 1 18.63 8.47 -2.93
N ASP A 2 17.74 8.69 -1.96
CA ASP A 2 17.54 7.75 -0.85
C ASP A 2 16.83 6.51 -1.38
N GLN A 3 17.59 5.42 -1.47
CA GLN A 3 17.08 4.15 -1.93
C GLN A 3 16.16 3.59 -0.82
N ILE A 4 14.84 3.56 -1.08
CA ILE A 4 13.89 2.84 -0.25
C ILE A 4 14.22 1.35 -0.39
N THR A 5 15.04 0.84 0.52
CA THR A 5 15.38 -0.59 0.60
C THR A 5 14.17 -1.28 1.20
N PRO A 6 13.48 -2.19 0.49
CA PRO A 6 12.31 -2.87 1.03
C PRO A 6 12.72 -3.75 2.21
N SER A 7 12.29 -3.36 3.41
CA SER A 7 12.46 -4.17 4.61
C SER A 7 11.37 -5.24 4.63
N ALA A 8 11.53 -6.30 3.81
CA ALA A 8 10.61 -7.43 3.78
C ALA A 8 10.48 -8.03 5.19
N HIS A 9 9.43 -7.66 5.90
CA HIS A 9 9.11 -8.19 7.21
C HIS A 9 8.14 -9.35 7.02
N LEU A 10 8.50 -10.50 7.59
CA LEU A 10 7.55 -11.60 7.78
C LEU A 10 6.43 -11.11 8.71
N ILE A 11 5.32 -10.67 8.12
CA ILE A 11 4.10 -10.34 8.85
C ILE A 11 3.23 -11.58 9.02
N SER A 12 2.45 -11.63 10.10
CA SER A 12 1.50 -12.73 10.32
C SER A 12 0.37 -12.72 9.30
N ASP A 13 -0.28 -13.87 9.11
CA ASP A 13 -1.46 -13.96 8.25
C ASP A 13 -2.61 -13.07 8.74
N ASP A 14 -2.75 -12.88 10.06
CA ASP A 14 -3.72 -11.94 10.63
C ASP A 14 -3.41 -10.49 10.24
N GLU A 15 -2.15 -10.08 10.30
CA GLU A 15 -1.77 -8.74 9.87
C GLU A 15 -1.93 -8.58 8.35
N ARG A 16 -1.60 -9.60 7.55
CA ARG A 16 -1.88 -9.59 6.10
C ARG A 16 -3.38 -9.41 5.83
N ARG A 17 -4.25 -10.18 6.49
CA ARG A 17 -5.72 -10.06 6.38
C ARG A 17 -6.19 -8.67 6.80
N ARG A 18 -5.66 -8.14 7.90
CA ARG A 18 -6.00 -6.79 8.41
C ARG A 18 -5.64 -5.71 7.38
N ARG A 19 -4.43 -5.79 6.80
CA ARG A 19 -3.97 -4.86 5.77
C ARG A 19 -4.81 -4.97 4.50
N GLN A 20 -5.10 -6.19 4.05
CA GLN A 20 -5.94 -6.44 2.87
C GLN A 20 -7.31 -5.76 3.03
N LYS A 21 -7.99 -5.99 4.16
CA LYS A 21 -9.28 -5.35 4.45
C LYS A 21 -9.20 -3.82 4.45
N ALA A 22 -8.12 -3.24 4.99
CA ALA A 22 -7.94 -1.80 5.00
C ALA A 22 -7.73 -1.22 3.59
N ILE A 23 -6.95 -1.90 2.73
CA ILE A 23 -6.74 -1.51 1.34
C ILE A 23 -8.04 -1.64 0.53
N ASP A 24 -8.77 -2.75 0.69
CA ASP A 24 -10.04 -2.95 -0.02
C ASP A 24 -11.09 -1.90 0.37
N TYR A 25 -11.15 -1.54 1.66
CA TYR A 25 -12.02 -0.46 2.12
C TYR A 25 -11.63 0.87 1.47
N ALA A 26 -10.36 1.26 1.51
CA ALA A 26 -9.88 2.51 0.92
C ALA A 26 -10.13 2.57 -0.60
N ARG A 27 -9.86 1.47 -1.31
CA ARG A 27 -10.15 1.33 -2.75
C ARG A 27 -11.65 1.47 -3.03
N GLY A 28 -12.48 0.84 -2.20
CA GLY A 28 -13.94 0.97 -2.28
C GLY A 28 -14.41 2.42 -2.10
N SER A 29 -13.87 3.13 -1.11
CA SER A 29 -14.18 4.54 -0.90
C SER A 29 -13.82 5.41 -2.10
N VAL A 30 -12.62 5.24 -2.67
CA VAL A 30 -12.20 5.99 -3.88
C VAL A 30 -13.15 5.74 -5.06
N ARG A 31 -13.61 4.50 -5.24
CA ARG A 31 -14.58 4.14 -6.29
C ARG A 31 -15.96 4.74 -6.06
N LEU A 32 -16.42 4.83 -4.81
CA LEU A 32 -17.70 5.47 -4.48
C LEU A 32 -17.70 6.96 -4.84
N GLU A 33 -16.55 7.62 -4.75
CA GLU A 33 -16.35 9.00 -5.20
C GLU A 33 -16.23 9.14 -6.73
N GLY A 34 -16.34 8.05 -7.49
CA GLY A 34 -16.24 8.05 -8.96
C GLY A 34 -14.81 8.01 -9.51
N PHE A 35 -13.82 7.75 -8.67
CA PHE A 35 -12.40 7.69 -9.07
C PHE A 35 -11.87 6.25 -9.11
N THR A 36 -10.72 6.08 -9.76
CA THR A 36 -9.94 4.84 -9.70
C THR A 36 -8.51 5.17 -9.26
N LEU A 37 -7.91 4.27 -8.48
CA LEU A 37 -6.51 4.42 -8.10
C LEU A 37 -5.62 4.15 -9.31
N ASP A 38 -4.53 4.90 -9.39
CA ASP A 38 -3.46 4.66 -10.36
C ASP A 38 -2.84 3.25 -10.15
N PRO A 39 -2.51 2.51 -11.23
CA PRO A 39 -1.94 1.16 -11.12
C PRO A 39 -0.68 1.06 -10.27
N ASP A 40 0.18 2.09 -10.27
CA ASP A 40 1.41 2.08 -9.47
C ASP A 40 1.10 2.20 -7.98
N ILE A 41 0.06 2.97 -7.63
CA ILE A 41 -0.44 3.06 -6.25
C ILE A 41 -1.08 1.74 -5.80
N GLU A 42 -1.81 1.06 -6.69
CA GLU A 42 -2.33 -0.28 -6.43
C GLU A 42 -1.20 -1.28 -6.15
N ALA A 43 -0.12 -1.24 -6.93
CA ALA A 43 1.05 -2.09 -6.72
C ALA A 43 1.72 -1.82 -5.36
N LEU A 44 1.88 -0.54 -4.96
CA LEU A 44 2.41 -0.19 -3.64
C LEU A 44 1.53 -0.72 -2.50
N ASN A 45 0.21 -0.63 -2.65
CA ASN A 45 -0.73 -1.19 -1.67
C ASN A 45 -0.60 -2.71 -1.55
N GLN A 46 -0.43 -3.44 -2.66
CA GLN A 46 -0.20 -4.89 -2.63
C GLN A 46 1.09 -5.25 -1.90
N ARG A 47 2.18 -4.52 -2.14
CA ARG A 47 3.46 -4.71 -1.44
C ARG A 47 3.35 -4.46 0.06
N TYR A 48 2.58 -3.44 0.47
CA TYR A 48 2.25 -3.22 1.88
C TYR A 48 1.45 -4.38 2.49
N VAL A 49 0.46 -4.90 1.76
CA VAL A 49 -0.30 -6.09 2.21
C VAL A 49 0.61 -7.31 2.33
N ALA A 50 1.53 -7.51 1.40
CA ALA A 50 2.48 -8.62 1.41
C ALA A 50 3.52 -8.54 2.54
N GLY A 51 3.67 -7.37 3.19
CA GLY A 51 4.70 -7.15 4.22
C GLY A 51 6.04 -6.69 3.66
N GLU A 52 6.13 -6.43 2.35
CA GLU A 52 7.34 -5.88 1.70
C GLU A 52 7.58 -4.42 2.06
N LEU A 53 6.51 -3.70 2.43
CA LEU A 53 6.56 -2.32 2.90
C LEU A 53 5.96 -2.21 4.30
N SER A 54 6.61 -1.42 5.14
CA SER A 54 6.01 -0.83 6.33
C SER A 54 5.01 0.26 5.93
N ARG A 55 4.20 0.71 6.90
CA ARG A 55 3.24 1.80 6.69
C ARG A 55 3.92 3.12 6.34
N ALA A 56 5.10 3.38 6.92
CA ALA A 56 5.88 4.58 6.65
C ALA A 56 6.46 4.57 5.23
N GLU A 57 7.03 3.43 4.81
CA GLU A 57 7.56 3.25 3.45
C GLU A 57 6.45 3.36 2.40
N LEU A 58 5.27 2.75 2.64
CA LEU A 58 4.11 2.93 1.75
C LEU A 58 3.75 4.41 1.60
N THR A 59 3.68 5.14 2.71
CA THR A 59 3.30 6.55 2.70
C THR A 59 4.32 7.40 1.94
N ALA A 60 5.61 7.14 2.13
CA ALA A 60 6.68 7.80 1.41
C ALA A 60 6.63 7.50 -0.09
N ALA A 61 6.42 6.23 -0.46
CA ALA A 61 6.33 5.81 -1.86
C ALA A 61 5.13 6.43 -2.58
N ILE A 62 3.95 6.47 -1.95
CA ILE A 62 2.77 7.14 -2.52
C ILE A 62 3.04 8.63 -2.74
N LYS A 63 3.62 9.33 -1.76
CA LYS A 63 3.98 10.75 -1.89
C LYS A 63 4.93 11.01 -3.05
N HIS A 64 5.89 10.12 -3.26
CA HIS A 64 6.83 10.24 -4.37
C HIS A 64 6.17 9.94 -5.73
N ALA A 65 5.19 9.04 -5.79
CA ALA A 65 4.50 8.69 -7.03
C ALA A 65 3.52 9.77 -7.52
N VAL A 66 3.01 10.61 -6.61
CA VAL A 66 2.04 11.69 -6.93
C VAL A 66 2.67 13.09 -6.91
N GLY A 67 3.99 13.17 -6.73
CA GLY A 67 4.77 14.41 -6.60
C GLY A 67 5.43 14.87 -7.88
#